data_AF-A0A1V5XUP9-F1
#
_entry.id   AF-A0A1V5XUP9-F1
#
_cell.length_a   1.000
_cell.length_b   1.000
_cell.length_c   1.000
_cell.angle_alpha   90.00
_cell.angle_beta   90.00
_cell.angle_gamma   90.00
#
_symmetry.space_group_name_H-M   'P 1'
#
loop_
_entity.id
_entity.type
_entity.pdbx_description
1 polymer ?
#
loop_
_entity_poly.entity_id
_entity_poly.type
_entity_poly.pdbx_seq_one_letter_code
_entity_poly.pdbx_strand_id
1 'polypeptide(L)'
;MILWIFIFLAVACLAVVVFIVLKHWSEIRLINPDSIREEMERQKRDALVMQRFSRVKSGKIAPFKYLYQKGIYQTKKAYHQAYLRLINLDKLYQQAKKPLSKVAPSEQERVKRLLDEARSLARDLKWAEAEKRYLEILLLNNRNVDAYKGIGLLYLKQKMYPQAKETFEYLVKIKQADDASFAALAEIAEAEGETGKAEEMRLKAVELRPRLACRYAELARHYVDREDFSKAWPAAKRASDLEPKSAKYTELALECTLVLGDAPEARRRYDKLRLLSEDYPKLQQFRERIDKIQPMG
;
A
#
# COMPACT_ATOMS: atom_id res chain seq x y z
N MET A 1 51.31 -14.01 -34.33
CA MET A 1 50.18 -14.96 -34.24
C MET A 1 49.19 -14.60 -33.15
N ILE A 2 49.63 -14.43 -31.90
CA ILE A 2 48.74 -14.16 -30.75
C ILE A 2 47.92 -12.86 -30.91
N LEU A 3 48.51 -11.81 -31.50
CA LEU A 3 47.82 -10.53 -31.73
C LEU A 3 46.57 -10.65 -32.61
N TRP A 4 46.60 -11.54 -33.62
CA TRP A 4 45.50 -11.73 -34.56
C TRP A 4 44.30 -12.44 -33.92
N ILE A 5 44.55 -13.28 -32.91
CA ILE A 5 43.51 -13.96 -32.14
C ILE A 5 42.74 -12.95 -31.29
N PHE A 6 43.45 -12.00 -30.67
CA PHE A 6 42.82 -10.92 -29.90
C PHE A 6 42.01 -9.96 -30.77
N ILE A 7 42.51 -9.63 -31.96
CA ILE A 7 41.78 -8.79 -32.92
C ILE A 7 40.51 -9.50 -33.40
N PHE A 8 40.58 -10.79 -33.71
CA PHE A 8 39.41 -11.56 -34.12
C PHE A 8 38.37 -11.68 -33.00
N LEU A 9 38.80 -11.93 -31.76
CA LEU A 9 37.92 -11.99 -30.60
C LEU A 9 37.23 -10.64 -30.34
N ALA A 10 37.98 -9.54 -30.48
CA ALA A 10 37.44 -8.19 -30.32
C ALA A 10 36.39 -7.89 -31.41
N VAL A 11 36.64 -8.25 -32.67
CA VAL A 11 35.69 -8.08 -33.77
C VAL A 11 34.44 -8.93 -33.57
N ALA A 12 34.58 -10.17 -33.11
CA ALA A 12 33.46 -11.05 -32.81
C ALA A 12 32.58 -10.49 -31.67
N CYS A 13 33.19 -9.98 -30.59
CA CYS A 13 32.46 -9.30 -29.52
C CYS A 13 31.74 -8.05 -30.02
N LEU A 14 32.38 -7.26 -30.87
CA LEU A 14 31.80 -6.03 -31.43
C LEU A 14 30.61 -6.34 -32.35
N ALA A 15 30.69 -7.41 -33.13
CA ALA A 15 29.59 -7.91 -33.95
C ALA A 15 28.39 -8.38 -33.10
N VAL A 16 28.63 -9.03 -31.96
CA VAL A 16 27.54 -9.43 -31.03
C VAL A 16 26.87 -8.21 -30.41
N VAL A 17 27.64 -7.20 -30.00
CA VAL A 17 27.08 -5.94 -29.47
C VAL A 17 26.25 -5.22 -30.52
N VAL A 18 26.78 -5.08 -31.74
CA VAL A 18 26.05 -4.47 -32.87
C VAL A 18 24.79 -5.27 -33.20
N PHE A 19 24.84 -6.60 -33.18
CA PHE A 19 23.68 -7.45 -33.39
C PHE A 19 22.61 -7.28 -32.31
N ILE A 20 23.00 -7.18 -31.03
CA ILE A 20 22.06 -6.91 -29.92
C ILE A 20 21.41 -5.53 -30.08
N VAL A 21 22.20 -4.51 -30.44
CA VAL A 21 21.74 -3.15 -30.68
C VAL A 21 20.79 -3.07 -31.87
N LEU A 22 21.09 -3.76 -32.98
CA LEU A 22 20.21 -3.84 -34.14
C LEU A 22 18.93 -4.63 -33.85
N LYS A 23 19.02 -5.70 -33.06
CA LYS A 23 17.87 -6.53 -32.64
C LYS A 23 16.90 -5.78 -31.72
N HIS A 24 17.38 -4.80 -30.94
CA HIS A 24 16.56 -3.96 -30.07
C HIS A 24 16.39 -2.52 -30.62
N TRP A 25 16.76 -2.28 -31.88
CA TRP A 25 16.74 -0.94 -32.51
C TRP A 25 15.34 -0.35 -32.65
N SER A 26 14.31 -1.20 -32.69
CA SER A 26 12.91 -0.77 -32.66
C SER A 26 12.45 -0.27 -31.29
N GLU A 27 13.14 -0.63 -30.20
CA GLU A 27 12.88 -0.13 -28.83
C GLU A 27 13.71 1.12 -28.50
N ILE A 28 14.87 1.30 -29.16
CA ILE A 28 15.82 2.41 -28.94
C ILE A 28 15.40 3.71 -29.66
N ARG A 29 14.46 3.66 -30.60
CA ARG A 29 13.99 4.84 -31.36
C ARG A 29 13.09 5.82 -30.58
N LEU A 30 13.06 5.75 -29.25
CA LEU A 30 12.33 6.71 -28.40
C LEU A 30 13.22 7.48 -27.40
N ILE A 31 14.52 7.64 -27.69
CA ILE A 31 15.40 8.47 -26.85
C ILE A 31 16.04 9.57 -27.70
N ASN A 32 15.51 10.79 -27.56
CA ASN A 32 16.03 11.99 -28.20
C ASN A 32 17.43 12.35 -27.65
N PRO A 33 18.42 12.69 -28.48
CA PRO A 33 19.82 12.91 -28.08
C PRO A 33 20.06 14.08 -27.11
N ASP A 34 19.14 15.03 -27.01
CA ASP A 34 19.23 16.16 -26.08
C ASP A 34 19.06 15.72 -24.61
N SER A 35 18.40 14.57 -24.37
CA SER A 35 18.15 14.04 -23.01
C SER A 35 19.42 13.61 -22.27
N ILE A 36 20.45 13.13 -22.99
CA ILE A 36 21.66 12.54 -22.39
C ILE A 36 22.64 13.63 -21.94
N ARG A 37 22.76 14.73 -22.70
CA ARG A 37 23.66 15.85 -22.39
C ARG A 37 23.12 16.72 -21.25
N GLU A 38 21.80 16.82 -21.12
CA GLU A 38 21.14 17.45 -19.98
C GLU A 38 21.28 16.64 -18.68
N GLU A 39 21.26 15.30 -18.74
CA GLU A 39 21.30 14.42 -17.56
C GLU A 39 22.67 14.45 -16.85
N MET A 40 23.78 14.52 -17.60
CA MET A 40 25.13 14.60 -17.03
C MET A 40 25.44 15.96 -16.39
N GLU A 41 24.95 17.06 -16.96
CA GLU A 41 25.05 18.38 -16.31
C GLU A 41 24.12 18.51 -15.09
N ARG A 42 22.97 17.81 -15.10
CA ARG A 42 22.05 17.69 -13.96
C ARG A 42 22.70 17.01 -12.77
N GLN A 43 23.34 15.86 -12.95
CA GLN A 43 23.95 15.13 -11.82
C GLN A 43 25.04 15.93 -11.08
N LYS A 44 25.84 16.74 -11.80
CA LYS A 44 26.83 17.63 -11.19
C LYS A 44 26.19 18.84 -10.50
N ARG A 45 25.08 19.37 -11.05
CA ARG A 45 24.31 20.47 -10.44
C ARG A 45 23.51 19.99 -9.21
N ASP A 46 22.94 18.79 -9.23
CA ASP A 46 22.11 18.22 -8.15
C ASP A 46 22.91 17.96 -6.86
N ALA A 47 24.17 17.52 -6.99
CA ALA A 47 25.07 17.36 -5.83
C ALA A 47 25.44 18.71 -5.19
N LEU A 48 25.74 19.74 -6.01
CA LEU A 48 26.02 21.10 -5.55
C LEU A 48 24.78 21.83 -4.99
N VAL A 49 23.59 21.51 -5.51
CA VAL A 49 22.29 22.03 -5.06
C VAL A 49 21.89 21.40 -3.72
N MET A 50 22.04 20.09 -3.54
CA MET A 50 21.78 19.42 -2.26
C MET A 50 22.67 19.94 -1.12
N GLN A 51 23.93 20.27 -1.42
CA GLN A 51 24.86 20.84 -0.44
C GLN A 51 24.52 22.30 -0.06
N ARG A 52 23.89 23.06 -0.98
CA ARG A 52 23.42 24.45 -0.73
C ARG A 52 22.01 24.51 -0.12
N PHE A 53 21.21 23.44 -0.22
CA PHE A 53 19.82 23.38 0.23
C PHE A 53 19.62 23.24 1.75
N SER A 54 20.63 22.80 2.50
CA SER A 54 20.57 22.73 3.97
C SER A 54 20.60 24.10 4.66
N ARG A 55 20.76 25.20 3.90
CA ARG A 55 20.84 26.57 4.43
C ARG A 55 19.77 27.55 3.93
N VAL A 56 18.93 27.19 2.95
CA VAL A 56 18.05 28.18 2.30
C VAL A 56 16.59 28.00 2.71
N LYS A 57 16.07 29.02 3.40
CA LYS A 57 14.70 29.13 3.92
C LYS A 57 13.61 29.00 2.84
N SER A 58 12.47 28.52 3.32
CA SER A 58 11.14 28.41 2.70
C SER A 58 10.84 29.40 1.57
N GLY A 59 10.41 28.89 0.42
CA GLY A 59 9.72 29.74 -0.56
C GLY A 59 9.28 29.09 -1.87
N LYS A 60 10.04 28.18 -2.50
CA LYS A 60 9.79 27.83 -3.93
C LYS A 60 10.06 26.36 -4.37
N ILE A 61 9.81 25.35 -3.53
CA ILE A 61 10.31 23.96 -3.77
C ILE A 61 9.19 22.94 -4.06
N ALA A 62 8.09 23.33 -4.69
CA ALA A 62 7.01 22.38 -5.01
C ALA A 62 7.35 21.34 -6.12
N PRO A 63 8.00 21.69 -7.26
CA PRO A 63 8.08 20.76 -8.40
C PRO A 63 9.22 19.73 -8.31
N PHE A 64 10.29 20.01 -7.55
CA PHE A 64 11.45 19.12 -7.41
C PHE A 64 11.16 17.89 -6.53
N LYS A 65 10.22 18.04 -5.60
CA LYS A 65 9.71 16.97 -4.72
C LYS A 65 9.02 15.85 -5.52
N TYR A 66 8.41 16.18 -6.66
CA TYR A 66 7.62 15.26 -7.47
C TYR A 66 8.48 14.30 -8.31
N LEU A 67 9.63 14.75 -8.82
CA LEU A 67 10.55 13.95 -9.64
C LEU A 67 11.36 12.94 -8.81
N TYR A 68 11.82 13.36 -7.62
CA TYR A 68 12.53 12.48 -6.68
C TYR A 68 11.66 11.31 -6.20
N GLN A 69 10.36 11.54 -6.02
CA GLN A 69 9.39 10.49 -5.68
C GLN A 69 9.19 9.46 -6.81
N LYS A 70 9.30 9.88 -8.08
CA LYS A 70 9.05 8.99 -9.24
C LYS A 70 10.24 8.06 -9.55
N GLY A 71 11.47 8.50 -9.27
CA GLY A 71 12.70 7.72 -9.51
C GLY A 71 12.91 6.55 -8.53
N ILE A 72 12.65 6.77 -7.25
CA ILE A 72 12.75 5.72 -6.21
C ILE A 72 11.68 4.63 -6.41
N TYR A 73 10.53 5.02 -6.97
CA TYR A 73 9.41 4.13 -7.25
C TYR A 73 9.72 3.11 -8.36
N GLN A 74 10.41 3.54 -9.42
CA GLN A 74 10.78 2.68 -10.57
C GLN A 74 11.86 1.66 -10.21
N THR A 75 12.90 2.06 -9.47
CA THR A 75 14.00 1.17 -9.08
C THR A 75 13.59 0.15 -8.02
N LYS A 76 12.75 0.56 -7.05
CA LYS A 76 12.11 -0.38 -6.12
C LYS A 76 11.15 -1.33 -6.84
N LYS A 77 10.45 -0.90 -7.89
CA LYS A 77 9.58 -1.77 -8.70
C LYS A 77 10.39 -2.83 -9.44
N ALA A 78 11.50 -2.46 -10.08
CA ALA A 78 12.38 -3.40 -10.76
C ALA A 78 13.07 -4.39 -9.80
N TYR A 79 13.58 -3.89 -8.67
CA TYR A 79 14.16 -4.74 -7.63
C TYR A 79 13.13 -5.71 -7.05
N HIS A 80 11.93 -5.21 -6.76
CA HIS A 80 10.85 -6.03 -6.24
C HIS A 80 10.33 -7.04 -7.26
N GLN A 81 10.22 -6.69 -8.54
CA GLN A 81 9.86 -7.62 -9.61
C GLN A 81 10.94 -8.69 -9.82
N ALA A 82 12.22 -8.34 -9.75
CA ALA A 82 13.32 -9.30 -9.80
C ALA A 82 13.32 -10.21 -8.55
N TYR A 83 13.01 -9.65 -7.38
CA TYR A 83 12.91 -10.34 -6.11
C TYR A 83 11.71 -11.32 -6.06
N LEU A 84 10.54 -10.91 -6.52
CA LEU A 84 9.36 -11.78 -6.68
C LEU A 84 9.56 -12.82 -7.79
N ARG A 85 10.33 -12.52 -8.84
CA ARG A 85 10.77 -13.52 -9.83
C ARG A 85 11.73 -14.53 -9.22
N LEU A 86 12.58 -14.12 -8.29
CA LEU A 86 13.47 -15.02 -7.52
C LEU A 86 12.66 -15.96 -6.61
N ILE A 87 11.57 -15.48 -6.01
CA ILE A 87 10.62 -16.32 -5.26
C ILE A 87 9.77 -17.19 -6.21
N ASN A 88 9.39 -16.72 -7.39
CA ASN A 88 8.70 -17.55 -8.38
C ASN A 88 9.62 -18.63 -8.97
N LEU A 89 10.94 -18.39 -9.01
CA LEU A 89 11.96 -19.42 -9.28
C LEU A 89 11.99 -20.48 -8.17
N ASP A 90 11.76 -20.11 -6.90
CA ASP A 90 11.55 -21.06 -5.80
C ASP A 90 10.29 -21.92 -6.02
N LYS A 91 9.23 -21.37 -6.64
CA LYS A 91 8.03 -22.13 -7.04
C LYS A 91 8.31 -23.22 -8.07
N LEU A 92 9.24 -22.97 -8.99
CA LEU A 92 9.75 -23.97 -9.95
C LEU A 92 10.68 -24.98 -9.25
N TYR A 93 11.44 -24.55 -8.26
CA TYR A 93 12.32 -25.40 -7.45
C TYR A 93 11.55 -26.33 -6.49
N GLN A 94 10.38 -25.89 -6.01
CA GLN A 94 9.53 -26.58 -5.04
C GLN A 94 8.51 -27.50 -5.70
N GLN A 95 8.14 -27.28 -6.96
CA GLN A 95 7.50 -28.32 -7.78
C GLN A 95 8.42 -29.55 -7.96
N ALA A 96 9.74 -29.39 -7.81
CA ALA A 96 10.72 -30.47 -7.90
C ALA A 96 10.91 -31.29 -6.61
N LYS A 97 10.29 -30.92 -5.47
CA LYS A 97 10.33 -31.71 -4.21
C LYS A 97 8.96 -31.79 -3.53
N LYS A 98 8.30 -32.94 -3.72
CA LYS A 98 7.08 -33.43 -3.08
C LYS A 98 7.02 -33.26 -1.53
N PRO A 99 5.82 -33.43 -0.92
CA PRO A 99 5.21 -32.51 0.04
C PRO A 99 6.04 -32.35 1.31
N LEU A 100 6.35 -31.12 1.70
CA LEU A 100 6.95 -30.81 3.00
C LEU A 100 5.89 -30.94 4.09
N SER A 101 5.68 -32.20 4.48
CA SER A 101 5.06 -32.65 5.70
C SER A 101 5.80 -32.05 6.92
N LYS A 102 5.05 -31.38 7.79
CA LYS A 102 5.41 -31.06 9.20
C LYS A 102 6.71 -30.26 9.38
N VAL A 103 6.58 -28.93 9.31
CA VAL A 103 7.59 -27.99 9.86
C VAL A 103 7.96 -28.44 11.27
N ALA A 104 9.25 -28.66 11.54
CA ALA A 104 9.70 -29.08 12.88
C ALA A 104 9.31 -28.01 13.93
N PRO A 105 8.94 -28.39 15.18
CA PRO A 105 8.53 -27.42 16.20
C PRO A 105 9.51 -26.24 16.38
N SER A 106 10.82 -26.50 16.25
CA SER A 106 11.87 -25.48 16.32
C SER A 106 11.84 -24.46 15.17
N GLU A 107 11.43 -24.87 13.98
CA GLU A 107 11.27 -23.98 12.83
C GLU A 107 10.01 -23.12 12.95
N GLN A 108 8.93 -23.66 13.51
CA GLN A 108 7.72 -22.89 13.80
C GLN A 108 7.99 -21.79 14.83
N GLU A 109 8.74 -22.10 15.89
CA GLU A 109 9.18 -21.12 16.88
C GLU A 109 10.12 -20.07 16.28
N ARG A 110 11.01 -20.46 15.37
CA ARG A 110 11.86 -19.53 14.62
C ARG A 110 11.03 -18.59 13.76
N VAL A 111 10.06 -19.11 13.00
CA VAL A 111 9.15 -18.30 12.18
C VAL A 111 8.36 -17.32 13.05
N LYS A 112 7.86 -17.76 14.21
CA LYS A 112 7.13 -16.90 15.14
C LYS A 112 8.01 -15.75 15.65
N ARG A 113 9.25 -16.03 16.08
CA ARG A 113 10.19 -14.99 16.51
C ARG A 113 10.50 -13.99 15.40
N LEU A 114 10.76 -14.49 14.19
CA LEU A 114 11.00 -13.62 13.03
C LEU A 114 9.78 -12.75 12.68
N LEU A 115 8.56 -13.27 12.83
CA LEU A 115 7.33 -12.50 12.63
C LEU A 115 7.23 -11.36 13.64
N ASP A 116 7.49 -11.63 14.91
CA ASP A 116 7.43 -10.64 15.97
C ASP A 116 8.50 -9.55 15.78
N GLU A 117 9.73 -9.93 15.41
CA GLU A 117 10.79 -8.99 15.03
C GLU A 117 10.39 -8.13 13.83
N ALA A 118 9.91 -8.76 12.74
CA ALA A 118 9.51 -8.05 11.53
C ALA A 118 8.40 -7.03 11.79
N ARG A 119 7.42 -7.41 12.62
CA ARG A 119 6.33 -6.51 13.06
C ARG A 119 6.82 -5.37 13.93
N SER A 120 7.79 -5.60 14.82
CA SER A 120 8.41 -4.53 15.62
C SER A 120 9.15 -3.55 14.73
N LEU A 121 10.01 -4.06 13.84
CA LEU A 121 10.78 -3.24 12.89
C LEU A 121 9.87 -2.42 11.98
N ALA A 122 8.75 -3.00 11.52
CA ALA A 122 7.76 -2.28 10.73
C ALA A 122 7.08 -1.16 11.52
N ARG A 123 6.84 -1.37 12.83
CA ARG A 123 6.29 -0.35 13.74
C ARG A 123 7.27 0.80 13.94
N ASP A 124 8.56 0.48 14.02
CA ASP A 124 9.67 1.44 14.17
C ASP A 124 10.05 2.11 12.84
N LEU A 125 9.26 1.89 11.77
CA LEU A 125 9.49 2.42 10.42
C LEU A 125 10.82 1.98 9.79
N LYS A 126 11.45 0.93 10.31
CA LYS A 126 12.67 0.31 9.77
C LYS A 126 12.31 -0.63 8.62
N TRP A 127 11.80 -0.06 7.54
CA TRP A 127 11.16 -0.80 6.45
C TRP A 127 12.05 -1.87 5.81
N ALA A 128 13.31 -1.54 5.53
CA ALA A 128 14.23 -2.47 4.88
C ALA A 128 14.58 -3.67 5.78
N GLU A 129 14.75 -3.45 7.08
CA GLU A 129 15.03 -4.51 8.05
C GLU A 129 13.80 -5.40 8.26
N ALA A 130 12.61 -4.79 8.37
CA ALA A 130 11.35 -5.51 8.48
C ALA A 130 11.09 -6.39 7.24
N GLU A 131 11.29 -5.83 6.04
CA GLU A 131 11.21 -6.56 4.78
C GLU A 131 12.15 -7.76 4.82
N LYS A 132 13.44 -7.56 5.12
CA LYS A 132 14.43 -8.64 5.24
C LYS A 132 13.96 -9.77 6.16
N ARG A 133 13.39 -9.45 7.33
CA ARG A 133 12.85 -10.48 8.24
C ARG A 133 11.67 -11.25 7.64
N TYR A 134 10.76 -10.58 6.94
CA TYR A 134 9.70 -11.28 6.22
C TYR A 134 10.23 -12.16 5.09
N LEU A 135 11.28 -11.72 4.39
CA LEU A 135 11.93 -12.51 3.36
C LEU A 135 12.59 -13.77 3.94
N GLU A 136 13.25 -13.65 5.09
CA GLU A 136 13.81 -14.81 5.82
C GLU A 136 12.72 -15.83 6.19
N ILE A 137 11.52 -15.39 6.56
CA ILE A 137 10.39 -16.29 6.81
C ILE A 137 9.97 -17.01 5.54
N LEU A 138 9.92 -16.32 4.40
CA LEU A 138 9.57 -16.94 3.11
C LEU A 138 10.63 -17.94 2.62
N LEU A 139 11.90 -17.79 3.02
CA LEU A 139 12.93 -18.80 2.77
C LEU A 139 12.71 -20.08 3.60
N LEU A 140 12.20 -19.96 4.82
CA LEU A 140 11.86 -21.10 5.68
C LEU A 140 10.53 -21.74 5.30
N ASN A 141 9.54 -20.92 4.94
CA ASN A 141 8.21 -21.32 4.54
C ASN A 141 7.69 -20.37 3.45
N ASN A 142 7.86 -20.79 2.19
CA ASN A 142 7.50 -20.01 1.01
C ASN A 142 5.99 -19.77 0.81
N ARG A 143 5.13 -20.34 1.65
CA ARG A 143 3.69 -20.10 1.63
C ARG A 143 3.20 -19.47 2.93
N ASN A 144 4.10 -18.89 3.73
CA ASN A 144 3.71 -18.23 4.96
C ASN A 144 2.86 -16.98 4.69
N VAL A 145 1.57 -17.05 5.01
CA VAL A 145 0.59 -15.98 4.79
C VAL A 145 0.94 -14.71 5.54
N ASP A 146 1.36 -14.84 6.80
CA ASP A 146 1.66 -13.69 7.65
C ASP A 146 2.85 -12.89 7.11
N ALA A 147 3.85 -13.56 6.54
CA ALA A 147 4.98 -12.90 5.90
C ALA A 147 4.54 -12.16 4.63
N TYR A 148 3.75 -12.78 3.75
CA TYR A 148 3.20 -12.10 2.58
C TYR A 148 2.32 -10.90 2.97
N LYS A 149 1.43 -11.05 3.96
CA LYS A 149 0.62 -9.93 4.47
C LYS A 149 1.50 -8.82 5.03
N GLY A 150 2.53 -9.17 5.80
CA GLY A 150 3.49 -8.22 6.37
C GLY A 150 4.20 -7.40 5.30
N ILE A 151 4.70 -8.07 4.25
CA ILE A 151 5.33 -7.44 3.08
C ILE A 151 4.33 -6.54 2.33
N GLY A 152 3.13 -7.04 2.05
CA GLY A 152 2.08 -6.28 1.36
C GLY A 152 1.70 -5.00 2.11
N LEU A 153 1.52 -5.09 3.43
CA LEU A 153 1.25 -3.93 4.29
C LEU A 153 2.44 -2.96 4.33
N LEU A 154 3.67 -3.47 4.34
CA LEU A 154 4.88 -2.66 4.32
C LEU A 154 5.02 -1.87 3.02
N TYR A 155 4.67 -2.45 1.87
CA TYR A 155 4.60 -1.73 0.60
C TYR A 155 3.46 -0.73 0.55
N LEU A 156 2.28 -1.10 1.09
CA LEU A 156 1.14 -0.19 1.18
C LEU A 156 1.49 1.07 1.98
N LYS A 157 2.13 0.92 3.15
CA LYS A 157 2.59 2.05 3.97
C LYS A 157 3.63 2.92 3.28
N GLN A 158 4.45 2.33 2.42
CA GLN A 158 5.42 3.04 1.58
C GLN A 158 4.81 3.60 0.27
N LYS A 159 3.49 3.45 0.08
CA LYS A 159 2.76 3.83 -1.15
C LYS A 159 3.31 3.17 -2.42
N MET A 160 3.92 2.01 -2.27
CA MET A 160 4.39 1.15 -3.35
C MET A 160 3.22 0.28 -3.83
N TYR A 161 2.21 0.94 -4.39
CA TYR A 161 0.92 0.33 -4.72
C TYR A 161 1.01 -0.89 -5.66
N PRO A 162 1.83 -0.89 -6.74
CA PRO A 162 1.93 -2.07 -7.61
C PRO A 162 2.47 -3.31 -6.90
N GLN A 163 3.48 -3.13 -6.04
CA GLN A 163 4.10 -4.21 -5.28
C GLN A 163 3.15 -4.76 -4.21
N ALA A 164 2.45 -3.86 -3.51
CA ALA A 164 1.43 -4.23 -2.55
C ALA A 164 0.29 -5.01 -3.24
N LYS A 165 -0.17 -4.53 -4.41
CA LYS A 165 -1.23 -5.15 -5.20
C LYS A 165 -0.87 -6.56 -5.61
N GLU A 166 0.32 -6.76 -6.19
CA GLU A 166 0.80 -8.08 -6.60
C GLU A 166 0.88 -9.05 -5.39
N THR A 167 1.30 -8.55 -4.23
CA THR A 167 1.40 -9.34 -3.01
C THR A 167 0.02 -9.79 -2.48
N PHE A 168 -0.96 -8.89 -2.45
CA PHE A 168 -2.31 -9.24 -1.99
C PHE A 168 -3.11 -10.04 -3.03
N GLU A 169 -2.96 -9.75 -4.32
CA GLU A 169 -3.55 -10.56 -5.40
C GLU A 169 -3.00 -12.00 -5.40
N TYR A 170 -1.73 -12.18 -5.05
CA TYR A 170 -1.17 -13.51 -4.81
C TYR A 170 -1.92 -14.26 -3.71
N LEU A 171 -2.18 -13.62 -2.56
CA LEU A 171 -2.95 -14.21 -1.46
C LEU A 171 -4.37 -14.59 -1.89
N VAL A 172 -5.02 -13.75 -2.70
CA VAL A 172 -6.33 -14.05 -3.30
C VAL A 172 -6.23 -15.29 -4.20
N LYS A 173 -5.22 -15.35 -5.08
CA LYS A 173 -5.02 -16.47 -6.02
C LYS A 173 -4.79 -17.80 -5.32
N ILE A 174 -4.07 -17.80 -4.19
CA ILE A 174 -3.84 -19.02 -3.39
C ILE A 174 -4.97 -19.31 -2.38
N LYS A 175 -6.06 -18.54 -2.40
CA LYS A 175 -7.22 -18.65 -1.49
C LYS A 175 -6.85 -18.49 -0.01
N GLN A 176 -5.88 -17.64 0.29
CA GLN A 176 -5.45 -17.31 1.67
C GLN A 176 -5.58 -15.82 1.99
N ALA A 177 -6.32 -15.08 1.15
CA ALA A 177 -6.72 -13.71 1.46
C ALA A 177 -7.80 -13.68 2.55
N ASP A 178 -7.67 -12.73 3.45
CA ASP A 178 -8.62 -12.44 4.51
C ASP A 178 -9.17 -11.01 4.39
N ASP A 179 -9.99 -10.60 5.35
CA ASP A 179 -10.59 -9.26 5.36
C ASP A 179 -9.56 -8.13 5.26
N ALA A 180 -8.39 -8.29 5.89
CA ALA A 180 -7.32 -7.31 5.83
C ALA A 180 -6.67 -7.23 4.45
N SER A 181 -6.53 -8.37 3.77
CA SER A 181 -6.02 -8.43 2.40
C SER A 181 -6.95 -7.71 1.42
N PHE A 182 -8.27 -7.94 1.55
CA PHE A 182 -9.26 -7.24 0.72
C PHE A 182 -9.36 -5.74 1.06
N ALA A 183 -9.28 -5.36 2.33
CA ALA A 183 -9.25 -3.94 2.70
C ALA A 183 -8.01 -3.21 2.15
N ALA A 184 -6.85 -3.88 2.15
CA ALA A 184 -5.64 -3.35 1.53
C ALA A 184 -5.78 -3.20 0.01
N LEU A 185 -6.35 -4.20 -0.68
CA LEU A 185 -6.66 -4.09 -2.11
C LEU A 185 -7.64 -2.95 -2.40
N ALA A 186 -8.61 -2.70 -1.53
CA ALA A 186 -9.50 -1.56 -1.65
C ALA A 186 -8.74 -0.22 -1.54
N GLU A 187 -7.88 -0.06 -0.53
CA GLU A 187 -7.05 1.15 -0.37
C GLU A 187 -6.15 1.40 -1.59
N ILE A 188 -5.60 0.34 -2.16
CA ILE A 188 -4.82 0.43 -3.40
C ILE A 188 -5.69 0.88 -4.57
N ALA A 189 -6.85 0.26 -4.76
CA ALA A 189 -7.78 0.60 -5.83
C ALA A 189 -8.25 2.06 -5.72
N GLU A 190 -8.47 2.59 -4.51
CA GLU A 190 -8.77 4.01 -4.32
C GLU A 190 -7.63 4.93 -4.71
N ALA A 191 -6.40 4.59 -4.31
CA ALA A 191 -5.22 5.36 -4.68
C ALA A 191 -4.99 5.38 -6.21
N GLU A 192 -5.44 4.35 -6.92
CA GLU A 192 -5.42 4.24 -8.38
C GLU A 192 -6.64 4.90 -9.05
N GLY A 193 -7.60 5.43 -8.28
CA GLY A 193 -8.84 6.02 -8.79
C GLY A 193 -9.90 5.00 -9.24
N GLU A 194 -9.65 3.70 -9.04
CA GLU A 194 -10.54 2.58 -9.39
C GLU A 194 -11.69 2.42 -8.37
N THR A 195 -12.50 3.47 -8.26
CA THR A 195 -13.64 3.61 -7.33
C THR A 195 -14.48 2.35 -7.16
N GLY A 196 -15.00 1.79 -8.26
CA GLY A 196 -15.91 0.64 -8.19
C GLY A 196 -15.23 -0.62 -7.68
N LYS A 197 -13.94 -0.82 -8.00
CA LYS A 197 -13.17 -1.96 -7.46
C LYS A 197 -12.89 -1.78 -5.97
N ALA A 198 -12.64 -0.54 -5.53
CA ALA A 198 -12.48 -0.26 -4.11
C ALA A 198 -13.74 -0.62 -3.31
N GLU A 199 -14.94 -0.25 -3.81
CA GLU A 199 -16.22 -0.64 -3.21
C GLU A 199 -16.34 -2.17 -3.13
N GLU A 200 -16.10 -2.86 -4.26
CA GLU A 200 -16.16 -4.32 -4.35
C GLU A 200 -15.24 -5.01 -3.33
N MET A 201 -14.00 -4.55 -3.21
CA MET A 201 -13.04 -5.12 -2.26
C MET A 201 -13.41 -4.83 -0.80
N ARG A 202 -13.99 -3.65 -0.48
CA ARG A 202 -14.49 -3.36 0.88
C ARG A 202 -15.68 -4.22 1.25
N LEU A 203 -16.60 -4.45 0.31
CA LEU A 203 -17.74 -5.34 0.53
C LEU A 203 -17.27 -6.76 0.84
N LYS A 204 -16.31 -7.30 0.07
CA LYS A 204 -15.68 -8.61 0.38
C LYS A 204 -15.04 -8.65 1.76
N ALA A 205 -14.37 -7.58 2.18
CA ALA A 205 -13.77 -7.51 3.52
C ALA A 205 -14.83 -7.57 4.63
N VAL A 206 -15.97 -6.90 4.45
CA VAL A 206 -17.12 -6.96 5.36
C VAL A 206 -17.76 -8.35 5.38
N GLU A 207 -17.93 -8.98 4.22
CA GLU A 207 -18.48 -10.34 4.10
C GLU A 207 -17.64 -11.38 4.84
N LEU A 208 -16.31 -11.28 4.77
CA LEU A 208 -15.40 -12.19 5.47
C LEU A 208 -15.42 -12.01 6.99
N ARG A 209 -15.68 -10.79 7.48
CA ARG A 209 -15.74 -10.48 8.92
C ARG A 209 -16.95 -9.60 9.24
N PRO A 210 -18.17 -10.17 9.25
CA PRO A 210 -19.41 -9.40 9.38
C PRO A 210 -19.64 -8.80 10.78
N ARG A 211 -18.78 -9.13 11.76
CA ARG A 211 -18.81 -8.59 13.14
C ARG A 211 -17.64 -7.66 13.45
N LEU A 212 -16.78 -7.37 12.47
CA LEU A 212 -15.62 -6.50 12.67
C LEU A 212 -16.00 -5.05 12.35
N ALA A 213 -16.17 -4.22 13.37
CA ALA A 213 -16.67 -2.86 13.23
C ALA A 213 -15.80 -1.98 12.32
N CYS A 214 -14.47 -2.16 12.34
CA CYS A 214 -13.57 -1.36 11.51
C CYS A 214 -13.82 -1.54 10.01
N ARG A 215 -14.26 -2.72 9.54
CA ARG A 215 -14.57 -2.95 8.11
C ARG A 215 -15.78 -2.16 7.65
N TYR A 216 -16.81 -2.10 8.48
CA TYR A 216 -17.96 -1.23 8.23
C TYR A 216 -17.59 0.26 8.29
N ALA A 217 -16.69 0.65 9.20
CA ALA A 217 -16.21 2.04 9.26
C ALA A 217 -15.39 2.44 8.03
N GLU A 218 -14.55 1.53 7.51
CA GLU A 218 -13.81 1.72 6.24
C GLU A 218 -14.78 1.82 5.05
N LEU A 219 -15.80 0.98 5.00
CA LEU A 219 -16.86 1.06 3.98
C LEU A 219 -17.68 2.33 4.10
N ALA A 220 -18.02 2.77 5.31
CA ALA A 220 -18.73 4.03 5.52
C ALA A 220 -17.90 5.23 5.03
N ARG A 221 -16.61 5.27 5.37
CA ARG A 221 -15.68 6.31 4.91
C ARG A 221 -15.56 6.36 3.40
N HIS A 222 -15.52 5.20 2.73
CA HIS A 222 -15.59 5.11 1.27
C HIS A 222 -16.71 5.97 0.68
N TYR A 223 -17.88 5.87 1.28
CA TYR A 223 -19.09 6.54 0.81
C TYR A 223 -19.13 8.00 1.25
N VAL A 224 -18.66 8.31 2.47
CA VAL A 224 -18.51 9.70 2.94
C VAL A 224 -17.56 10.48 2.03
N ASP A 225 -16.42 9.89 1.65
CA ASP A 225 -15.43 10.52 0.75
C ASP A 225 -15.99 10.77 -0.66
N ARG A 226 -17.14 10.16 -0.99
CA ARG A 226 -17.89 10.35 -2.24
C ARG A 226 -19.22 11.08 -2.07
N GLU A 227 -19.47 11.61 -0.87
CA GLU A 227 -20.71 12.30 -0.52
C GLU A 227 -21.98 11.42 -0.68
N ASP A 228 -21.82 10.10 -0.78
CA ASP A 228 -22.95 9.14 -0.81
C ASP A 228 -23.36 8.78 0.62
N PHE A 229 -23.96 9.76 1.30
CA PHE A 229 -24.40 9.59 2.69
C PHE A 229 -25.51 8.55 2.83
N SER A 230 -26.24 8.26 1.74
CA SER A 230 -27.29 7.24 1.70
C SER A 230 -26.72 5.83 1.94
N LYS A 231 -25.56 5.53 1.36
CA LYS A 231 -24.82 4.28 1.60
C LYS A 231 -23.91 4.37 2.82
N ALA A 232 -23.36 5.54 3.13
CA ALA A 232 -22.47 5.73 4.28
C ALA A 232 -23.20 5.43 5.61
N TRP A 233 -24.42 5.94 5.77
CA TRP A 233 -25.19 5.81 7.00
C TRP A 233 -25.38 4.37 7.49
N PRO A 234 -25.92 3.42 6.70
CA PRO A 234 -26.12 2.05 7.17
C PRO A 234 -24.79 1.37 7.57
N ALA A 235 -23.69 1.64 6.86
CA ALA A 235 -22.38 1.13 7.21
C ALA A 235 -21.84 1.77 8.51
N ALA A 236 -21.94 3.09 8.66
CA ALA A 236 -21.48 3.81 9.85
C ALA A 236 -22.28 3.40 11.10
N LYS A 237 -23.61 3.28 10.96
CA LYS A 237 -24.51 2.76 11.99
C LYS A 237 -24.06 1.37 12.43
N ARG A 238 -23.81 0.46 11.48
CA ARG A 238 -23.37 -0.90 11.79
C ARG A 238 -22.04 -0.93 12.54
N ALA A 239 -21.08 -0.08 12.18
CA ALA A 239 -19.83 0.06 12.93
C ALA A 239 -20.06 0.54 14.37
N SER A 240 -20.90 1.57 14.57
CA SER A 240 -21.24 2.11 15.91
C SER A 240 -22.04 1.11 16.76
N ASP A 241 -22.87 0.28 16.15
CA ASP A 241 -23.67 -0.72 16.85
C ASP A 241 -22.82 -1.93 17.27
N LEU A 242 -21.83 -2.33 16.45
CA LEU A 242 -20.89 -3.41 16.77
C LEU A 242 -19.91 -3.03 17.89
N GLU A 243 -19.46 -1.78 17.93
CA GLU A 243 -18.57 -1.26 18.98
C GLU A 243 -19.18 -0.01 19.65
N PRO A 244 -20.15 -0.18 20.55
CA PRO A 244 -20.94 0.93 21.10
C PRO A 244 -20.16 1.90 21.98
N LYS A 245 -18.96 1.52 22.46
CA LYS A 245 -18.08 2.39 23.25
C LYS A 245 -17.06 3.16 22.40
N SER A 246 -17.08 3.00 21.07
CA SER A 246 -16.21 3.73 20.16
C SER A 246 -16.76 5.12 19.87
N ALA A 247 -16.13 6.15 20.44
CA ALA A 247 -16.42 7.55 20.12
C ALA A 247 -16.26 7.79 18.60
N LYS A 248 -15.19 7.27 18.01
CA LYS A 248 -14.88 7.38 16.57
C LYS A 248 -15.99 6.87 15.66
N TYR A 249 -16.60 5.71 15.97
CA TYR A 249 -17.66 5.17 15.12
C TYR A 249 -19.02 5.84 15.38
N THR A 250 -19.25 6.26 16.62
CA THR A 250 -20.45 7.05 16.97
C THR A 250 -20.42 8.41 16.29
N GLU A 251 -19.25 9.04 16.21
CA GLU A 251 -19.02 10.28 15.47
C GLU A 251 -19.27 10.11 13.97
N LEU A 252 -18.68 9.09 13.33
CA LEU A 252 -18.90 8.82 11.91
C LEU A 252 -20.40 8.61 11.58
N ALA A 253 -21.12 7.91 12.46
CA ALA A 253 -22.56 7.71 12.34
C ALA A 253 -23.34 9.02 12.50
N LEU A 254 -22.97 9.86 13.48
CA LEU A 254 -23.54 11.18 13.70
C LEU A 254 -23.35 12.09 12.47
N GLU A 255 -22.15 12.14 11.92
CA GLU A 255 -21.84 12.93 10.73
C GLU A 255 -22.75 12.57 9.55
N CYS A 256 -22.98 11.27 9.32
CA CYS A 256 -23.91 10.81 8.29
C CYS A 256 -25.34 11.31 8.54
N THR A 257 -25.85 11.20 9.76
CA THR A 257 -27.22 11.66 10.10
C THR A 257 -27.39 13.17 9.98
N LEU A 258 -26.35 13.94 10.27
CA LEU A 258 -26.37 15.39 10.13
C LEU A 258 -26.53 15.83 8.67
N VAL A 259 -25.83 15.16 7.75
CA VAL A 259 -25.93 15.47 6.32
C VAL A 259 -27.25 14.98 5.73
N LEU A 260 -27.74 13.83 6.18
CA LEU A 260 -29.06 13.31 5.80
C LEU A 260 -30.24 14.11 6.38
N GLY A 261 -29.99 15.01 7.35
CA GLY A 261 -31.04 15.80 8.00
C GLY A 261 -31.92 15.00 8.96
N ASP A 262 -31.48 13.82 9.42
CA ASP A 262 -32.19 13.01 10.41
C ASP A 262 -31.92 13.56 11.82
N ALA A 263 -32.61 14.64 12.19
CA ALA A 263 -32.47 15.28 13.49
C ALA A 263 -32.71 14.33 14.68
N PRO A 264 -33.74 13.46 14.69
CA PRO A 264 -33.94 12.50 15.78
C PRO A 264 -32.74 11.57 16.00
N GLU A 265 -32.21 10.95 14.95
CA GLU A 265 -31.09 10.03 15.09
C GLU A 265 -29.78 10.78 15.36
N ALA A 266 -29.60 11.99 14.79
CA ALA A 266 -28.46 12.85 15.12
C ALA A 266 -28.43 13.22 16.60
N ARG A 267 -29.57 13.59 17.21
CA ARG A 267 -29.67 13.86 18.65
C ARG A 267 -29.28 12.63 19.47
N ARG A 268 -29.81 11.45 19.12
CA ARG A 268 -29.46 10.18 19.81
C ARG A 268 -27.97 9.88 19.75
N ARG A 269 -27.35 10.02 18.58
CA ARG A 269 -25.92 9.73 18.40
C ARG A 269 -25.05 10.77 19.10
N TYR A 270 -25.46 12.05 19.11
CA TYR A 270 -24.80 13.11 19.87
C TYR A 270 -24.83 12.86 21.39
N ASP A 271 -25.99 12.48 21.94
CA ASP A 271 -26.14 12.16 23.36
C ASP A 271 -25.27 10.97 23.79
N LYS A 272 -25.03 10.03 22.88
CA LYS A 272 -24.08 8.94 23.09
C LYS A 272 -22.64 9.43 22.97
N LEU A 273 -22.31 10.24 21.95
CA LEU A 273 -20.96 10.73 21.70
C LEU A 273 -20.43 11.59 22.85
N ARG A 274 -21.26 12.46 23.44
CA ARG A 274 -20.86 13.30 24.60
C ARG A 274 -20.50 12.50 25.85
N LEU A 275 -20.95 11.25 25.96
CA LEU A 275 -20.57 10.35 27.06
C LEU A 275 -19.25 9.61 26.78
N LEU A 276 -18.78 9.61 25.54
CA LEU A 276 -17.62 8.86 25.08
C LEU A 276 -16.43 9.75 24.72
N SER A 277 -16.64 11.05 24.52
CA SER A 277 -15.65 12.01 24.04
C SER A 277 -15.57 13.23 24.95
N GLU A 278 -14.35 13.68 25.23
CA GLU A 278 -14.06 14.91 25.99
C GLU A 278 -13.73 16.11 25.07
N ASP A 279 -13.90 15.96 23.75
CA ASP A 279 -13.69 17.05 22.79
C ASP A 279 -14.88 18.04 22.79
N TYR A 280 -14.95 18.87 23.83
CA TYR A 280 -16.03 19.84 24.03
C TYR A 280 -16.22 20.82 22.86
N PRO A 281 -15.16 21.40 22.24
CA PRO A 281 -15.32 22.26 21.08
C PRO A 281 -16.02 21.54 19.91
N LYS A 282 -15.64 20.30 19.63
CA LYS A 282 -16.25 19.51 18.56
C LYS A 282 -17.70 19.12 18.88
N LEU A 283 -17.98 18.77 20.13
CA LEU A 283 -19.35 18.52 20.59
C LEU A 283 -20.24 19.76 20.43
N GLN A 284 -19.73 20.95 20.76
CA GLN A 284 -20.49 22.19 20.56
C GLN A 284 -20.82 22.41 19.07
N GLN A 285 -19.86 22.19 18.17
CA GLN A 285 -20.11 22.30 16.72
C GLN A 285 -21.18 21.31 16.25
N PHE A 286 -21.18 20.07 16.77
CA PHE A 286 -22.23 19.10 16.45
C PHE A 286 -23.59 19.56 16.95
N ARG A 287 -23.69 20.07 18.18
CA ARG A 287 -24.94 20.59 18.73
C ARG A 287 -25.52 21.71 17.86
N GLU A 288 -24.70 22.69 17.49
CA GLU A 288 -25.12 23.80 16.62
C GLU A 288 -25.59 23.32 15.25
N ARG A 289 -24.96 22.28 14.69
CA ARG A 289 -25.40 21.67 13.43
C ARG A 289 -26.75 20.97 13.58
N ILE A 290 -26.99 20.28 14.69
CA ILE A 290 -28.26 19.61 14.98
C ILE A 290 -29.39 20.62 15.11
N ASP A 291 -29.18 21.73 15.81
CA ASP A 291 -30.23 22.73 16.04
C ASP A 291 -30.61 23.50 14.76
N LYS A 292 -29.74 23.48 13.74
CA LYS A 292 -30.03 24.03 12.40
C LYS A 292 -30.85 23.10 11.51
N ILE A 293 -30.99 21.81 11.86
CA ILE A 293 -31.86 20.89 11.13
C ILE A 293 -33.30 21.24 11.52
N GLN A 294 -34.03 21.89 10.60
CA GLN A 294 -35.42 22.26 10.86
C GLN A 294 -36.27 21.01 11.15
N PRO A 295 -37.15 21.04 12.16
CA PRO A 295 -38.10 19.95 12.38
C PRO A 295 -39.02 19.89 11.16
N MET A 296 -39.16 18.70 10.54
CA MET A 296 -40.30 18.45 9.66
C MET A 296 -41.55 18.58 10.53
N GLY A 297 -42.34 19.63 10.26
CA GLY A 297 -43.57 19.94 10.98
C GLY A 297 -44.64 18.87 10.87
#